data_AF-A0A954AZW5-F1
#
_entry.id   AF-A0A954AZW5-F1
#
_cell.length_a   1.000
_cell.length_b   1.000
_cell.length_c   1.000
_cell.angle_alpha   90.00
_cell.angle_beta   90.00
_cell.angle_gamma   90.00
#
_symmetry.space_group_name_H-M   'P 1'
#
loop_
_entity.id
_entity.type
_entity.pdbx_description
1 polymer ?
#
loop_
_entity_poly.entity_id
_entity_poly.type
_entity_poly.pdbx_seq_one_letter_code
_entity_poly.pdbx_strand_id
1 'polypeptide(L)'
;MPKPWRLTRQAERSLVEIARWTLETFGPRQAEAYEADLIARCAAIASGEAPSQDCRRLIDPDLPEDLRFTRAGQHFIVFVEMPDQVIVVDVLHSRSDLPRRLAALGPTKDPEHP
;
A
#
# COMPACT_ATOMS: atom_id res chain seq x y z
N MET A 1 2.34 20.50 2.22
CA MET A 1 3.45 19.86 2.97
C MET A 1 3.17 18.36 2.97
N PRO A 2 4.18 17.50 2.82
CA PRO A 2 3.96 16.05 2.86
C PRO A 2 3.39 15.65 4.21
N LYS A 3 2.34 14.82 4.21
CA LYS A 3 1.79 14.21 5.42
C LYS A 3 2.81 13.20 5.96
N PRO A 4 2.91 13.00 7.28
CA PRO A 4 3.55 11.80 7.81
C PRO A 4 2.86 10.55 7.22
N TRP A 5 3.64 9.53 6.90
CA TRP A 5 3.09 8.25 6.48
C TRP A 5 3.73 7.11 7.25
N ARG A 6 2.94 6.06 7.48
CA ARG A 6 3.37 4.85 8.18
C ARG A 6 2.91 3.59 7.45
N LEU A 7 3.62 2.50 7.69
CA LEU A 7 3.25 1.17 7.24
C LEU A 7 2.44 0.46 8.34
N THR A 8 1.43 -0.31 7.96
CA THR A 8 0.92 -1.36 8.87
C THR A 8 1.91 -2.52 8.92
N ARG A 9 1.80 -3.38 9.93
CA ARG A 9 2.58 -4.65 9.99
C ARG A 9 2.36 -5.52 8.75
N GLN A 10 1.17 -5.46 8.16
CA GLN A 10 0.83 -6.19 6.95
C GLN A 10 1.61 -5.64 5.75
N ALA A 11 1.63 -4.32 5.57
CA ALA A 11 2.41 -3.68 4.52
C ALA A 11 3.92 -3.94 4.67
N GLU A 12 4.45 -3.87 5.90
CA GLU A 12 5.85 -4.23 6.19
C GLU A 12 6.15 -5.67 5.77
N ARG A 13 5.28 -6.62 6.13
CA ARG A 13 5.45 -8.03 5.75
C ARG A 13 5.44 -8.20 4.23
N SER A 14 4.50 -7.58 3.53
CA SER A 14 4.44 -7.64 2.07
C SER A 14 5.68 -7.04 1.41
N LEU A 15 6.18 -5.90 1.91
CA LEU A 15 7.43 -5.31 1.41
C LEU A 15 8.62 -6.23 1.60
N VAL A 16 8.74 -6.88 2.77
CA VAL A 16 9.80 -7.87 3.04
C VAL A 16 9.70 -9.08 2.09
N GLU A 17 8.49 -9.59 1.84
CA GLU A 17 8.27 -10.69 0.89
C GLU A 17 8.65 -10.30 -0.54
N ILE A 18 8.25 -9.09 -0.97
CA ILE A 18 8.61 -8.54 -2.28
C ILE A 18 10.12 -8.38 -2.41
N ALA A 19 10.78 -7.80 -1.39
CA ALA A 19 12.23 -7.59 -1.39
C ALA A 19 13.00 -8.92 -1.45
N ARG A 20 12.60 -9.92 -0.65
CA ARG A 20 13.19 -11.26 -0.68
C ARG A 20 13.06 -11.92 -2.04
N TRP A 21 11.85 -11.95 -2.59
CA TRP A 21 11.63 -12.55 -3.91
C TRP A 21 12.40 -11.81 -5.02
N THR A 22 12.46 -10.47 -4.95
CA THR A 22 13.20 -9.65 -5.92
C THR A 22 14.70 -9.91 -5.83
N LEU A 23 15.24 -10.02 -4.61
CA LEU A 23 16.64 -10.37 -4.37
C LEU A 23 16.97 -11.76 -4.91
N GLU A 24 16.15 -12.76 -4.59
CA GLU A 24 16.34 -14.16 -5.03
C GLU A 24 16.24 -14.30 -6.56
N THR A 25 15.34 -13.54 -7.19
CA THR A 25 15.03 -13.67 -8.63
C THR A 25 15.94 -12.83 -9.52
N PHE A 26 16.28 -11.60 -9.09
CA PHE A 26 16.94 -10.59 -9.93
C PHE A 26 18.27 -10.07 -9.37
N GLY A 27 18.59 -10.42 -8.12
CA GLY A 27 19.81 -9.98 -7.45
C GLY A 27 19.69 -8.63 -6.72
N PRO A 28 20.74 -8.26 -5.97
CA PRO A 28 20.68 -7.20 -4.96
C PRO A 28 20.45 -5.80 -5.54
N ARG A 29 21.10 -5.48 -6.66
CA ARG A 29 20.96 -4.17 -7.31
C ARG A 29 19.51 -3.89 -7.72
N GLN A 30 18.80 -4.91 -8.20
CA GLN A 30 17.40 -4.79 -8.58
C GLN A 30 16.50 -4.72 -7.35
N ALA A 31 16.81 -5.46 -6.29
CA ALA A 31 16.07 -5.37 -5.02
C ALA A 31 16.14 -3.96 -4.42
N GLU A 32 17.33 -3.36 -4.34
CA GLU A 32 17.54 -2.00 -3.83
C GLU A 32 16.79 -0.95 -4.64
N ALA A 33 16.90 -1.01 -5.98
CA ALA A 33 16.19 -0.09 -6.87
C ALA A 33 14.67 -0.23 -6.72
N TYR A 34 14.19 -1.47 -6.59
CA TYR A 34 12.76 -1.74 -6.47
C TYR A 34 12.18 -1.26 -5.14
N GLU A 35 12.92 -1.45 -4.05
CA GLU A 35 12.56 -0.91 -2.73
C GLU A 35 12.49 0.62 -2.78
N ALA A 36 13.49 1.28 -3.37
CA ALA A 36 13.52 2.72 -3.51
C ALA A 36 12.31 3.26 -4.31
N ASP A 37 11.91 2.57 -5.39
CA ASP A 37 10.73 2.93 -6.19
C ASP A 37 9.43 2.83 -5.37
N LEU A 38 9.28 1.78 -4.55
CA LEU A 38 8.10 1.62 -3.69
C LEU A 38 8.04 2.70 -2.61
N ILE A 39 9.17 3.01 -1.95
CA ILE A 39 9.25 4.07 -0.94
C ILE A 39 8.99 5.44 -1.56
N ALA A 40 9.57 5.72 -2.73
CA ALA A 40 9.33 6.98 -3.45
C ALA A 40 7.85 7.14 -3.82
N ARG A 41 7.17 6.05 -4.19
CA ARG A 41 5.73 6.09 -4.41
C ARG A 41 4.97 6.36 -3.11
N CYS A 42 5.33 5.76 -1.98
CA CYS A 42 4.71 6.07 -0.68
C CYS A 42 4.86 7.56 -0.31
N ALA A 43 6.05 8.13 -0.54
CA ALA A 43 6.28 9.56 -0.32
C ALA A 43 5.44 10.44 -1.26
N ALA A 44 5.33 10.08 -2.55
CA ALA A 44 4.48 10.78 -3.50
C ALA A 44 2.99 10.73 -3.14
N ILE A 45 2.51 9.61 -2.57
CA ILE A 45 1.16 9.51 -2.00
C ILE A 45 1.01 10.51 -0.84
N ALA A 46 1.96 10.54 0.08
CA ALA A 46 1.94 11.41 1.24
C ALA A 46 2.00 12.91 0.88
N SER A 47 2.59 13.24 -0.27
CA SER A 47 2.60 14.59 -0.85
C SER A 47 1.34 14.93 -1.67
N GLY A 48 0.46 13.97 -1.94
CA GLY A 48 -0.70 14.15 -2.81
C GLY A 48 -0.36 14.19 -4.32
N GLU A 49 0.84 13.77 -4.70
CA GLU A 49 1.34 13.81 -6.08
C GLU A 49 1.09 12.50 -6.84
N ALA A 50 0.85 11.41 -6.12
CA ALA A 50 0.57 10.12 -6.74
C ALA A 50 -0.89 10.02 -7.23
N PRO A 51 -1.14 9.67 -8.50
CA PRO A 51 -2.49 9.38 -8.95
C PRO A 51 -3.03 8.16 -8.19
N SER A 52 -4.21 8.30 -7.61
CA SER A 52 -4.85 7.26 -6.80
C SER A 52 -6.31 7.08 -7.17
N GLN A 53 -6.79 5.85 -7.00
CA GLN A 53 -8.17 5.47 -7.28
C GLN A 53 -8.84 4.99 -5.99
N ASP A 54 -10.09 5.39 -5.80
CA ASP A 54 -10.98 4.82 -4.80
C ASP A 54 -11.28 3.36 -5.18
N CYS A 55 -11.17 2.45 -4.21
CA CYS A 55 -11.44 1.02 -4.44
C CYS A 55 -12.79 0.53 -3.88
N ARG A 56 -13.58 1.38 -3.23
CA ARG A 56 -14.89 1.05 -2.67
C ARG A 56 -15.80 0.41 -3.72
N ARG A 57 -15.96 1.05 -4.88
CA ARG A 57 -16.84 0.56 -5.95
C ARG A 57 -16.39 -0.75 -6.59
N LEU A 58 -15.11 -1.11 -6.44
CA LEU A 58 -14.54 -2.29 -7.08
C LEU A 58 -14.65 -3.55 -6.22
N ILE A 59 -14.98 -3.41 -4.92
CA ILE A 59 -14.69 -4.46 -3.93
C ILE A 59 -15.84 -4.64 -2.96
N ASP A 60 -16.21 -3.56 -2.26
CA ASP A 60 -17.30 -3.57 -1.30
C ASP A 60 -17.78 -2.12 -1.06
N PRO A 61 -19.05 -1.79 -1.31
CA PRO A 61 -19.63 -0.49 -0.96
C PRO A 61 -19.51 -0.12 0.51
N ASP A 62 -19.38 -1.10 1.41
CA ASP A 62 -19.33 -0.93 2.86
C ASP A 62 -17.89 -0.73 3.40
N LEU A 63 -16.87 -0.76 2.52
CA LEU A 63 -15.51 -0.37 2.88
C LEU A 63 -15.44 1.12 3.24
N PRO A 64 -14.50 1.52 4.12
CA PRO A 64 -14.24 2.93 4.42
C PRO A 64 -14.03 3.76 3.14
N GLU A 65 -14.66 4.95 3.06
CA GLU A 65 -14.57 5.85 1.89
C GLU A 65 -13.15 6.35 1.61
N ASP A 66 -12.22 6.16 2.55
CA ASP A 66 -10.84 6.62 2.49
C ASP A 66 -9.86 5.55 1.98
N LEU A 67 -10.32 4.35 1.63
CA LEU A 67 -9.46 3.30 1.08
C LEU A 67 -9.16 3.55 -0.41
N ARG A 68 -7.88 3.70 -0.71
CA ARG A 68 -7.35 4.07 -2.02
C ARG A 68 -6.23 3.14 -2.44
N PHE A 69 -5.95 3.10 -3.74
CA PHE A 69 -4.76 2.44 -4.25
C PHE A 69 -4.09 3.23 -5.36
N THR A 70 -2.78 3.02 -5.51
CA THR A 70 -1.99 3.48 -6.64
C THR A 70 -1.12 2.36 -7.18
N ARG A 71 -0.77 2.42 -8.47
CA ARG A 71 0.10 1.42 -9.11
C ARG A 71 1.57 1.86 -9.02
N ALA A 72 2.45 0.95 -8.65
CA ALA A 72 3.90 1.10 -8.66
C ALA A 72 4.53 -0.09 -9.40
N GLY A 73 4.82 0.07 -10.70
CA GLY A 73 5.28 -1.02 -11.55
C GLY A 73 4.27 -2.18 -11.60
N GLN A 74 4.70 -3.36 -11.13
CA GLN A 74 3.87 -4.56 -11.03
C GLN A 74 3.11 -4.69 -9.71
N HIS A 75 3.15 -3.70 -8.81
CA HIS A 75 2.44 -3.73 -7.55
C HIS A 75 1.38 -2.62 -7.43
N PHE A 76 0.41 -2.85 -6.56
CA PHE A 76 -0.55 -1.88 -6.07
C PHE A 76 -0.22 -1.55 -4.63
N ILE A 77 -0.05 -0.26 -4.33
CA ILE A 77 0.08 0.24 -2.96
C ILE A 77 -1.31 0.63 -2.51
N VAL A 78 -1.81 -0.03 -1.47
CA VAL A 78 -3.12 0.20 -0.86
C VAL A 78 -2.91 1.07 0.36
N PHE A 79 -3.67 2.14 0.49
CA PHE A 79 -3.51 3.09 1.56
C PHE A 79 -4.82 3.76 1.95
N VAL A 80 -4.85 4.25 3.18
CA VAL A 80 -5.84 5.17 3.69
C VAL A 80 -5.23 6.56 3.76
N GLU A 81 -5.91 7.54 3.19
CA GLU A 81 -5.51 8.94 3.27
C GLU A 81 -6.40 9.70 4.25
N MET A 82 -5.81 10.14 5.37
CA MET A 82 -6.46 10.98 6.37
C MET A 82 -6.00 12.44 6.24
N PRO A 83 -6.68 13.39 6.90
CA PRO A 83 -6.28 14.80 6.87
C PRO A 83 -4.85 15.05 7.36
N ASP A 84 -4.40 14.30 8.37
CA ASP A 84 -3.13 14.49 9.09
C ASP A 84 -2.05 13.45 8.76
N GLN A 85 -2.41 12.28 8.21
CA GLN A 85 -1.46 11.22 7.90
C GLN A 85 -1.89 10.33 6.73
N VAL A 86 -0.96 9.53 6.21
CA VAL A 86 -1.24 8.41 5.29
C VAL A 86 -0.87 7.08 5.96
N ILE A 87 -1.76 6.10 5.89
CA ILE A 87 -1.46 4.73 6.34
C ILE A 87 -1.41 3.83 5.11
N VAL A 88 -0.24 3.26 4.84
CA VAL A 88 -0.11 2.20 3.83
C VAL A 88 -0.57 0.88 4.45
N VAL A 89 -1.67 0.35 3.93
CA VAL A 89 -2.35 -0.84 4.47
C VAL A 89 -1.69 -2.11 3.95
N ASP A 90 -1.38 -2.18 2.65
CA ASP A 90 -0.71 -3.34 2.05
C ASP A 90 -0.03 -2.98 0.71
N VAL A 91 0.86 -3.85 0.24
CA VAL A 91 1.46 -3.79 -1.11
C VAL A 91 1.21 -5.10 -1.82
N LEU A 92 0.45 -5.04 -2.92
CA LEU A 92 -0.11 -6.21 -3.59
C LEU A 92 0.48 -6.40 -4.98
N HIS A 93 0.88 -7.61 -5.33
CA HIS A 93 1.29 -7.90 -6.70
C HIS A 93 0.09 -7.76 -7.65
N SER A 94 0.28 -7.18 -8.84
CA SER A 94 -0.77 -6.91 -9.84
C SER A 94 -1.44 -8.15 -10.42
N ARG A 95 -0.80 -9.31 -10.27
CA ARG A 95 -1.36 -10.64 -10.58
C ARG A 95 -2.21 -11.22 -9.45
N SER A 96 -2.27 -10.56 -8.30
CA SER A 96 -3.17 -10.94 -7.22
C SER A 96 -4.61 -10.52 -7.55
N ASP A 97 -5.58 -11.31 -7.13
CA ASP A 97 -6.98 -10.90 -7.09
C ASP A 97 -7.13 -9.76 -6.08
N LEU A 98 -7.18 -8.52 -6.61
CA LEU A 98 -7.20 -7.29 -5.85
C LEU A 98 -8.46 -7.17 -4.97
N PRO A 99 -9.69 -7.40 -5.48
CA PRO A 99 -10.89 -7.50 -4.65
C PRO A 99 -10.74 -8.50 -3.49
N ARG A 100 -10.30 -9.73 -3.77
CA ARG A 100 -10.16 -10.76 -2.73
C ARG A 100 -9.14 -10.38 -1.66
N ARG A 101 -8.01 -9.79 -2.04
CA ARG A 101 -6.99 -9.36 -1.07
C ARG A 101 -7.48 -8.19 -0.23
N LEU A 102 -8.15 -7.21 -0.84
CA LEU A 102 -8.66 -6.05 -0.12
C LEU A 102 -9.79 -6.43 0.85
N ALA A 103 -10.66 -7.39 0.49
CA ALA A 103 -11.62 -7.97 1.43
C ALA A 103 -10.94 -8.64 2.65
N ALA A 104 -9.77 -9.25 2.45
CA ALA A 104 -8.98 -9.84 3.54
C ALA A 104 -8.27 -8.79 4.43
N LEU A 105 -8.14 -7.55 3.94
CA LEU A 105 -7.63 -6.40 4.71
C LEU A 105 -8.74 -5.68 5.49
N GLY A 106 -9.94 -6.27 5.59
CA GLY A 106 -11.10 -5.73 6.29
C GLY A 106 -10.77 -5.11 7.66
N PRO A 107 -11.66 -4.24 8.16
CA PRO A 107 -11.31 -3.10 9.00
C PRO A 107 -10.36 -3.48 10.13
N THR A 108 -9.19 -2.83 10.14
CA THR A 108 -8.36 -2.76 11.33
C THR A 108 -9.21 -2.12 12.42
N LYS A 109 -9.70 -2.93 13.36
CA LYS A 109 -10.14 -2.44 14.65
C LYS A 109 -8.92 -1.78 15.29
N ASP A 110 -8.82 -0.46 15.18
CA ASP A 110 -7.94 0.28 16.07
C ASP A 110 -8.42 -0.02 17.50
N PRO A 111 -7.52 -0.37 18.45
CA PRO A 111 -7.91 -0.48 19.83
C PRO A 111 -8.38 0.90 20.29
N GLU A 112 -9.62 0.96 20.79
CA GLU A 112 -10.21 2.10 21.46
C GLU A 112 -9.17 2.76 22.39
N HIS A 113 -8.85 4.03 22.13
CA HIS A 113 -8.22 4.86 23.15
C HIS A 113 -9.35 5.45 24.02
N PRO A 114 -9.35 5.18 25.34
CA PRO A 114 -10.36 5.63 26.29
C PRO A 114 -10.35 7.15 26.52
#